data_AF-A0A7C1NRH1-F1
#
_entry.id   AF-A0A7C1NRH1-F1
#
_cell.length_a   1.000
_cell.length_b   1.000
_cell.length_c   1.000
_cell.angle_alpha   90.00
_cell.angle_beta   90.00
_cell.angle_gamma   90.00
#
_symmetry.space_group_name_H-M   'P 1'
#
loop_
_entity.id
_entity.type
_entity.pdbx_description
1 polymer ?
#
loop_
_entity_poly.entity_id
_entity_poly.type
_entity_poly.pdbx_seq_one_letter_code
_entity_poly.pdbx_strand_id
1 'polypeptide(L)'
;MVRLDEKRWVKTGIEFSDGYGLLGSVLTDEASDWATGRYHGDPSDFWMRVTLHSGVLRIQASHDGQTWPLVRLCRFPEADHYLVGPMCCTPERAGLEVRFSEWQFGWALGKDLHDLT
;
A
#
# COMPACT_ATOMS: atom_id res chain seq x y z
N MET A 1 -1.92 -5.70 -0.54
CA MET A 1 -1.24 -6.26 0.64
C MET A 1 0.04 -6.94 0.20
N VAL A 2 1.12 -6.80 0.97
CA VAL A 2 2.31 -7.66 0.92
C VAL A 2 2.29 -8.53 2.18
N ARG A 3 2.48 -9.84 2.07
CA ARG A 3 2.33 -10.77 3.19
C ARG A 3 3.41 -11.86 3.15
N LEU A 4 3.98 -12.13 4.32
CA LEU A 4 4.79 -13.31 4.58
C LEU A 4 3.95 -14.37 5.29
N ASP A 5 3.30 -13.99 6.39
CA ASP A 5 2.48 -14.86 7.22
C ASP A 5 1.44 -14.03 8.02
N GLU A 6 0.76 -14.64 9.00
CA GLU A 6 -0.24 -13.99 9.85
C GLU A 6 0.30 -12.89 10.78
N LYS A 7 1.59 -12.94 11.10
CA LYS A 7 2.27 -12.00 12.00
C LYS A 7 3.10 -10.97 11.25
N ARG A 8 3.37 -11.18 9.96
CA ARG A 8 4.24 -10.34 9.14
C ARG A 8 3.59 -9.99 7.81
N TRP A 9 3.05 -8.78 7.73
CA TRP A 9 2.37 -8.28 6.54
C TRP A 9 2.29 -6.75 6.52
N VAL A 10 2.04 -6.19 5.34
CA VAL A 10 1.74 -4.79 5.13
C VAL A 10 0.44 -4.67 4.34
N LYS A 11 -0.52 -3.92 4.87
CA LYS A 11 -1.69 -3.46 4.12
C LYS A 11 -1.58 -1.97 3.88
N THR A 12 -2.02 -1.51 2.71
CA THR A 12 -2.02 -0.09 2.34
C THR A 12 -3.11 0.16 1.32
N GLY A 13 -3.64 1.38 1.32
CA GLY A 13 -4.75 1.82 0.49
C GLY A 13 -5.57 2.89 1.20
N ILE A 14 -6.78 3.11 0.71
CA ILE A 14 -7.75 4.01 1.32
C ILE A 14 -8.54 3.30 2.42
N GLU A 15 -8.72 4.00 3.53
CA GLU A 15 -9.59 3.62 4.65
C GLU A 15 -10.53 4.79 4.97
N PHE A 16 -11.83 4.51 5.09
CA PHE A 16 -12.78 5.52 5.55
C PHE A 16 -12.81 5.54 7.08
N SER A 17 -12.25 6.61 7.67
CA SER A 17 -12.25 6.87 9.10
C SER A 17 -12.44 8.36 9.35
N ASP A 18 -13.04 8.71 10.49
CA ASP A 18 -13.22 10.11 10.93
C ASP A 18 -13.93 11.01 9.91
N GLY A 19 -14.76 10.43 9.03
CA GLY A 19 -15.47 11.14 7.96
C GLY A 19 -14.64 11.45 6.71
N TYR A 20 -13.41 10.93 6.60
CA TYR A 20 -12.51 11.17 5.47
C TYR A 20 -12.05 9.87 4.82
N GLY A 21 -11.74 9.93 3.52
CA GLY A 21 -10.89 8.94 2.87
C GLY A 21 -9.44 9.17 3.29
N LEU A 22 -8.88 8.25 4.08
CA LEU A 22 -7.51 8.33 4.56
C LEU A 22 -6.62 7.39 3.75
N LEU A 23 -5.51 7.91 3.24
CA LEU A 23 -4.46 7.08 2.66
C LEU A 23 -3.55 6.61 3.78
N GLY A 24 -3.46 5.30 3.97
CA GLY A 24 -2.73 4.74 5.09
C GLY A 24 -1.93 3.48 4.75
N SER A 25 -1.13 3.07 5.72
CA SER A 25 -0.42 1.80 5.71
C SER A 25 -0.30 1.23 7.11
N VAL A 26 -0.60 -0.05 7.27
CA VAL A 26 -0.33 -0.81 8.50
C VAL A 26 0.78 -1.79 8.18
N LEU A 27 1.89 -1.65 8.88
CA LEU A 27 2.96 -2.64 8.93
C LEU A 27 2.74 -3.49 10.17
N THR A 28 2.68 -4.80 10.00
CA THR A 28 2.61 -5.74 11.10
C THR A 28 3.88 -6.57 11.10
N ASP A 29 4.60 -6.52 12.21
CA ASP A 29 5.73 -7.40 12.54
C ASP A 29 5.57 -7.79 14.01
N GLU A 30 4.82 -8.88 14.24
CA GLU A 30 4.24 -9.31 15.52
C GLU A 30 3.20 -8.34 16.11
N ALA A 31 3.44 -7.03 16.04
CA ALA A 31 2.53 -5.94 16.41
C ALA A 31 2.28 -5.02 15.21
N SER A 32 1.11 -4.39 15.16
CA SER A 32 0.70 -3.52 14.07
C SER A 32 1.04 -2.06 14.34
N ASP A 33 1.68 -1.42 13.37
CA ASP A 33 2.03 0.00 13.34
C ASP A 33 1.33 0.68 12.16
N TRP A 34 0.40 1.58 12.48
CA TRP A 34 -0.43 2.30 11.52
C TRP A 34 0.01 3.74 11.34
N ALA A 35 0.28 4.12 10.09
CA ALA A 35 0.46 5.51 9.67
C ALA A 35 -0.63 5.88 8.66
N THR A 36 -1.22 7.06 8.82
CA THR A 36 -2.35 7.52 8.00
C THR A 36 -2.37 9.04 7.84
N GLY A 37 -3.02 9.52 6.78
CA GLY A 37 -3.24 10.94 6.53
C GLY A 37 -4.41 11.14 5.58
N ARG A 38 -4.94 12.37 5.52
CA ARG A 38 -6.02 12.71 4.58
C ARG A 38 -5.53 12.48 3.15
N TYR A 39 -6.32 11.77 2.36
CA TYR A 39 -6.09 11.67 0.94
C TYR A 39 -6.69 12.88 0.24
N HIS A 40 -5.87 13.57 -0.56
CA HIS A 40 -6.28 14.79 -1.26
C HIS A 40 -6.73 14.53 -2.71
N GLY A 41 -6.52 13.31 -3.23
CA GLY A 41 -7.08 12.87 -4.50
C GLY A 41 -8.50 12.30 -4.34
N ASP A 42 -9.01 11.67 -5.40
CA ASP A 42 -10.29 10.95 -5.34
C ASP A 42 -10.11 9.60 -4.61
N PRO A 43 -10.70 9.38 -3.43
CA PRO A 43 -10.56 8.12 -2.70
C PRO A 43 -11.22 6.92 -3.40
N SER A 44 -11.98 7.13 -4.48
CA SER A 44 -12.63 6.08 -5.26
C SER A 44 -11.81 5.62 -6.48
N ASP A 45 -10.81 6.38 -6.90
CA ASP A 45 -9.97 6.05 -8.07
C ASP A 45 -8.51 6.51 -7.85
N PHE A 46 -7.63 5.54 -7.63
CA PHE A 46 -6.23 5.79 -7.30
C PHE A 46 -5.37 4.57 -7.63
N TRP A 47 -4.08 4.80 -7.77
CA TRP A 47 -3.09 3.75 -7.97
C TRP A 47 -2.25 3.53 -6.72
N MET A 48 -1.83 2.29 -6.53
CA MET A 48 -0.86 1.89 -5.52
C MET A 48 0.35 1.25 -6.18
N ARG A 49 1.55 1.61 -5.72
CA ARG A 49 2.81 0.99 -6.12
C ARG A 49 3.55 0.55 -4.87
N VAL A 50 3.99 -0.70 -4.87
CA VAL A 50 4.81 -1.26 -3.79
C VAL A 50 6.08 -1.84 -4.39
N THR A 51 7.21 -1.42 -3.85
CA THR A 51 8.53 -1.93 -4.23
C THR A 51 9.16 -2.54 -2.98
N LEU A 52 9.62 -3.78 -3.09
CA LEU A 52 10.42 -4.43 -2.06
C LEU A 52 11.80 -4.72 -2.63
N HIS A 53 12.83 -4.17 -2.01
CA HIS A 53 14.21 -4.34 -2.46
C HIS A 53 15.15 -4.28 -1.26
N SER A 54 16.04 -5.26 -1.13
CA SER A 54 17.09 -5.31 -0.08
C SER A 54 16.54 -5.05 1.34
N GLY A 55 15.48 -5.78 1.71
CA GLY A 55 14.84 -5.66 3.02
C GLY A 55 14.09 -4.35 3.29
N VAL A 56 13.85 -3.54 2.26
CA VAL A 56 13.14 -2.25 2.38
C VAL A 56 11.90 -2.25 1.51
N LEU A 57 10.75 -1.98 2.14
CA LEU A 57 9.46 -1.82 1.50
C LEU A 57 9.17 -0.33 1.31
N ARG A 58 8.96 0.06 0.05
CA ARG A 58 8.54 1.40 -0.38
C ARG A 58 7.11 1.33 -0.87
N ILE A 59 6.25 2.20 -0.35
CA ILE A 59 4.87 2.36 -0.78
C ILE A 59 4.71 3.74 -1.37
N GLN A 60 4.15 3.81 -2.56
CA GLN A 60 3.76 5.04 -3.23
C GLN A 60 2.29 4.93 -3.65
N ALA A 61 1.61 6.08 -3.72
CA ALA A 61 0.27 6.17 -4.26
C ALA A 61 0.24 7.27 -5.31
N SER A 62 -0.67 7.17 -6.26
CA SER A 62 -0.85 8.16 -7.31
C SER A 62 -2.33 8.40 -7.55
N HIS A 63 -2.66 9.62 -7.95
CA HIS A 63 -4.02 10.05 -8.34
C HIS A 63 -4.16 10.21 -9.86
N ASP A 64 -3.06 10.10 -10.61
CA ASP A 64 -2.99 10.37 -12.05
C ASP A 64 -2.19 9.30 -12.82
N GLY A 65 -1.66 8.29 -12.13
CA GLY A 65 -0.76 7.27 -12.67
C GLY A 65 0.64 7.79 -13.06
N GLN A 66 0.92 9.08 -12.88
CA GLN A 66 2.13 9.76 -13.36
C GLN A 66 3.02 10.24 -12.22
N THR A 67 2.43 10.85 -11.20
CA THR A 67 3.15 11.35 -10.02
C THR A 67 2.96 10.39 -8.85
N TRP A 68 4.05 9.92 -8.24
CA TRP A 68 4.06 8.86 -7.23
C TRP A 68 4.67 9.31 -5.89
N PRO A 69 4.01 10.18 -5.11
CA PRO A 69 4.46 10.53 -3.76
C PRO A 69 4.65 9.32 -2.85
N LEU A 70 5.64 9.42 -1.96
CA LEU A 70 5.92 8.41 -0.94
C LEU A 70 4.81 8.40 0.11
N VAL A 71 4.31 7.19 0.42
CA VAL A 71 3.37 6.94 1.53
C VAL A 71 4.12 6.38 2.74
N ARG A 72 5.00 5.39 2.52
CA ARG A 72 5.78 4.75 3.58
C ARG A 72 7.09 4.20 3.02
N LEU A 73 8.15 4.33 3.80
CA LEU A 73 9.41 3.63 3.62
C LEU A 73 9.74 2.94 4.93
N CYS A 74 9.85 1.61 4.94
CA CYS A 74 10.15 0.88 6.16
C CYS A 74 10.94 -0.39 5.88
N ARG A 75 11.59 -0.92 6.91
CA ARG A 75 12.16 -2.26 6.86
C ARG A 75 11.03 -3.29 6.69
N PHE A 76 11.28 -4.31 5.90
CA PHE A 76 10.42 -5.49 5.80
C PHE A 76 11.29 -6.74 5.67
N PRO A 77 10.94 -7.88 6.29
CA PRO A 77 11.83 -9.03 6.35
C PRO A 77 12.20 -9.57 4.96
N GLU A 78 13.47 -9.95 4.79
CA GLU A 78 13.93 -10.68 3.61
C GLU A 78 13.44 -12.13 3.67
N ALA A 79 12.93 -12.62 2.54
CA ALA A 79 12.39 -13.96 2.40
C ALA A 79 12.47 -14.41 0.94
N ASP A 80 12.47 -15.71 0.70
CA ASP A 80 12.50 -16.29 -0.65
C ASP A 80 11.21 -15.99 -1.43
N HIS A 81 10.09 -15.84 -0.72
CA HIS A 81 8.77 -15.63 -1.30
C HIS A 81 7.92 -14.66 -0.49
N TYR A 82 7.10 -13.90 -1.20
CA TYR A 82 6.09 -13.01 -0.65
C TYR A 82 4.77 -13.24 -1.38
N LEU A 83 3.66 -13.13 -0.66
CA LEU A 83 2.35 -12.96 -1.27
C LEU A 83 2.10 -11.47 -1.48
N VAL A 84 1.69 -11.10 -2.69
CA VAL A 84 1.31 -9.72 -3.02
C VAL A 84 0.04 -9.72 -3.84
N GLY A 85 -0.87 -8.79 -3.54
CA GLY A 85 -2.08 -8.64 -4.33
C GLY A 85 -3.10 -7.65 -3.76
N PRO A 86 -4.26 -7.54 -4.44
CA PRO A 86 -5.40 -6.76 -3.98
C PRO A 86 -5.86 -7.14 -2.58
N MET A 87 -6.45 -6.18 -1.86
CA MET A 87 -7.02 -6.37 -0.53
C MET A 87 -8.23 -5.45 -0.38
N CYS A 88 -9.32 -5.98 0.19
CA CYS A 88 -10.52 -5.22 0.54
C CYS A 88 -11.03 -5.72 1.91
N CYS A 89 -11.43 -4.80 2.78
CA CYS A 89 -11.89 -5.14 4.12
C CYS A 89 -13.11 -4.30 4.50
N THR A 90 -14.03 -4.91 5.25
CA THR A 90 -15.18 -4.22 5.82
C THR A 90 -15.39 -4.65 7.27
N PRO A 91 -14.71 -4.01 8.24
CA PRO A 91 -14.74 -4.46 9.63
C PRO A 91 -16.13 -4.44 10.28
N GLU A 92 -16.97 -3.46 9.90
CA GLU A 92 -18.24 -3.19 10.60
C GLU A 92 -19.48 -3.69 9.84
N ARG A 93 -19.49 -3.68 8.51
CA ARG A 93 -20.68 -3.96 7.68
C ARG A 93 -20.32 -4.51 6.30
N ALA A 94 -21.16 -5.33 5.70
CA ALA A 94 -20.95 -5.81 4.33
C ALA A 94 -21.24 -4.73 3.26
N GLY A 95 -20.90 -5.03 2.00
CA GLY A 95 -21.35 -4.29 0.82
C GLY A 95 -20.34 -3.33 0.19
N LEU A 96 -19.06 -3.35 0.59
CA LEU A 96 -18.02 -2.64 -0.15
C LEU A 96 -17.69 -3.40 -1.43
N GLU A 97 -17.90 -2.76 -2.57
CA GLU A 97 -17.52 -3.26 -3.88
C GLU A 97 -16.28 -2.50 -4.36
N VAL A 98 -15.24 -3.24 -4.76
CA VAL A 98 -13.99 -2.67 -5.25
C VAL A 98 -13.59 -3.38 -6.54
N ARG A 99 -13.20 -2.60 -7.55
CA ARG A 99 -12.60 -3.11 -8.78
C ARG A 99 -11.10 -2.84 -8.74
N PHE A 100 -10.31 -3.89 -8.94
CA PHE A 100 -8.87 -3.77 -9.17
C PHE A 100 -8.57 -4.00 -10.65
N SER A 101 -7.75 -3.14 -11.24
CA SER A 101 -7.35 -3.19 -12.65
C SER A 101 -5.89 -2.76 -12.81
N GLU A 102 -5.38 -2.82 -14.03
CA GLU A 102 -4.02 -2.36 -14.39
C GLU A 102 -2.89 -2.99 -13.55
N TRP A 103 -3.06 -4.25 -13.17
CA TRP A 103 -2.05 -4.99 -12.43
C TRP A 103 -0.76 -5.13 -13.23
N GLN A 104 0.35 -4.70 -12.64
CA GLN A 104 1.69 -4.87 -13.17
C GLN A 104 2.59 -5.46 -12.08
N PHE A 105 3.43 -6.42 -12.48
CA PHE A 105 4.40 -7.06 -11.60
C PHE A 105 5.72 -7.24 -12.33
N GLY A 106 6.82 -6.92 -11.66
CA GLY A 106 8.15 -6.97 -12.24
C GLY A 106 9.22 -6.56 -11.26
N TRP A 107 10.43 -6.36 -11.79
CA TRP A 107 11.58 -5.93 -11.00
C TRP A 107 11.39 -4.53 -10.42
N ALA A 108 12.04 -4.27 -9.29
CA ALA A 108 12.08 -2.95 -8.68
C ALA A 108 12.57 -1.90 -9.69
N LEU A 109 11.81 -0.83 -9.84
CA LEU A 109 12.25 0.33 -10.61
C LEU A 109 13.41 0.96 -9.85
N GLY A 110 14.61 1.00 -10.45
CA GLY A 110 15.82 1.60 -9.88
C GLY A 110 15.76 3.13 -9.78
N LYS A 111 14.57 3.69 -9.54
CA LYS A 111 14.33 5.12 -9.37
C LYS A 111 14.71 5.58 -7.97
N ASP A 112 15.27 6.77 -7.91
CA ASP A 112 15.55 7.45 -6.66
C ASP A 112 14.27 7.69 -5.85
N LEU A 113 14.40 7.75 -4.52
CA LEU A 113 13.24 7.88 -3.63
C LEU A 113 12.41 9.13 -3.89
N HIS A 114 13.05 10.20 -4.38
CA HIS A 114 12.42 11.49 -4.64
C HIS A 114 12.16 11.73 -6.14
N ASP A 115 12.43 10.75 -7.01
CA ASP A 115 11.92 10.76 -8.37
C ASP A 115 10.44 10.36 -8.33
N LEU A 116 9.58 11.34 -8.56
CA LEU A 116 8.13 11.16 -8.50
C LEU A 116 7.52 10.65 -9.81
N THR A 117 8.30 10.60 -10.90
CA THR A 117 7.79 10.26 -12.25
C THR A 117 7.95 8.78 -12.59
#